data_AF-A0A954N1G4-F1
#
_entry.id   AF-A0A954N1G4-F1
#
_cell.length_a   1.000
_cell.length_b   1.000
_cell.length_c   1.000
_cell.angle_alpha   90.00
_cell.angle_beta   90.00
_cell.angle_gamma   90.00
#
_symmetry.space_group_name_H-M   'P 1'
#
loop_
_entity.id
_entity.type
_entity.pdbx_description
1 polymer ?
#
loop_
_entity_poly.entity_id
_entity_poly.type
_entity_poly.pdbx_seq_one_letter_code
_entity_poly.pdbx_strand_id
1 'polypeptide(L)'
;IGGAGGDGCAFDAEGNLWLADFHRKETGQGRVTVVSPEGKLVGHINVPAKVVSNIAFGGERFDEVYCTTAEPPAVFRIEAGVVGFAGHRAPQVAFQKEIDVKSLSKGGVLRPRKLSRLEKRRLRQMKPDQKPGLSGLILQKWTASWSEFKTTWSR
;
A
#
# COMPACT_ATOMS: atom_id res chain seq x y z
N ILE A 1 6.99 -15.08 3.65
CA ILE A 1 6.61 -13.88 4.44
C ILE A 1 6.55 -12.74 3.44
N GLY A 2 5.45 -11.96 3.40
CA GLY A 2 5.23 -10.86 2.44
C GLY A 2 4.87 -11.31 1.00
N GLY A 3 3.76 -10.81 0.47
CA GLY A 3 3.43 -10.94 -0.95
C GLY A 3 4.28 -10.00 -1.82
N ALA A 4 3.94 -9.87 -3.11
CA ALA A 4 4.44 -8.77 -3.92
C ALA A 4 3.51 -7.56 -3.74
N GLY A 5 4.06 -6.36 -3.54
CA GLY A 5 3.27 -5.14 -3.34
C GLY A 5 3.99 -4.08 -2.50
N GLY A 6 3.31 -2.96 -2.25
CA GLY A 6 3.79 -1.93 -1.33
C GLY A 6 3.68 -2.38 0.13
N ASP A 7 4.67 -2.05 0.93
CA ASP A 7 4.74 -2.26 2.38
C ASP A 7 4.67 -0.89 3.08
N GLY A 8 5.76 -0.42 3.71
CA GLY A 8 5.85 0.93 4.27
C GLY A 8 5.81 2.06 3.23
N CYS A 9 5.48 3.27 3.66
CA CYS A 9 5.39 4.43 2.78
C CYS A 9 5.64 5.76 3.49
N ALA A 10 5.98 6.79 2.71
CA ALA A 10 6.13 8.16 3.16
C ALA A 10 5.72 9.13 2.04
N PHE A 11 5.47 10.39 2.37
CA PHE A 11 5.22 11.46 1.40
C PHE A 11 6.37 12.45 1.40
N ASP A 12 6.69 13.01 0.23
CA ASP A 12 7.56 14.18 0.10
C ASP A 12 6.75 15.49 0.10
N ALA A 13 7.45 16.63 0.13
CA ALA A 13 6.87 17.97 0.16
C ALA A 13 6.12 18.35 -1.13
N GLU A 14 6.34 17.63 -2.24
CA GLU A 14 5.61 17.80 -3.49
C GLU A 14 4.32 16.96 -3.52
N GLY A 15 4.11 16.12 -2.50
CA GLY A 15 2.96 15.24 -2.38
C GLY A 15 3.12 13.90 -3.09
N ASN A 16 4.32 13.56 -3.58
CA ASN A 16 4.55 12.23 -4.15
C ASN A 16 4.53 11.18 -3.03
N LEU A 17 3.93 10.04 -3.32
CA LEU A 17 3.92 8.86 -2.46
C LEU A 17 5.14 8.00 -2.77
N TRP A 18 5.99 7.83 -1.76
CA TRP A 18 7.13 6.93 -1.78
C TRP A 18 6.73 5.62 -1.10
N LEU A 19 7.03 4.50 -1.74
CA LEU A 19 6.62 3.16 -1.32
C LEU A 19 7.84 2.25 -1.20
N ALA A 20 7.96 1.56 -0.07
CA ALA A 20 8.75 0.34 0.04
C ALA A 20 8.06 -0.74 -0.81
N ASP A 21 8.60 -1.00 -2.00
CA ASP A 21 8.08 -2.00 -2.92
C ASP A 21 8.76 -3.34 -2.61
N PHE A 22 8.06 -4.15 -1.81
CA PHE A 22 8.63 -5.19 -0.96
C PHE A 22 9.58 -6.14 -1.68
N HIS A 23 9.04 -6.91 -2.61
CA HIS A 23 9.79 -7.85 -3.45
C HIS A 23 9.07 -7.99 -4.79
N ARG A 24 9.82 -7.80 -5.88
CA ARG A 24 9.32 -7.97 -7.25
C ARG A 24 9.82 -9.27 -7.83
N LYS A 25 8.89 -10.13 -8.26
CA LYS A 25 9.24 -11.41 -8.87
C LYS A 25 9.97 -11.24 -10.19
N GLU A 26 9.67 -10.15 -10.89
CA GLU A 26 10.22 -9.82 -12.21
C GLU A 26 11.71 -9.47 -12.13
N THR A 27 12.14 -8.82 -11.04
CA THR A 27 13.53 -8.40 -10.84
C THR A 27 14.27 -9.22 -9.78
N GLY A 28 13.55 -10.00 -8.97
CA GLY A 28 14.09 -10.69 -7.79
C GLY A 28 14.54 -9.74 -6.68
N GLN A 29 14.16 -8.46 -6.75
CA GLN A 29 14.64 -7.39 -5.88
C GLN A 29 13.50 -6.55 -5.31
N GLY A 30 13.72 -5.99 -4.13
CA GLY A 30 12.91 -4.91 -3.59
C GLY A 30 13.38 -3.57 -4.15
N ARG A 31 12.55 -2.55 -4.07
CA ARG A 31 12.89 -1.20 -4.55
C ARG A 31 12.08 -0.15 -3.81
N VAL A 32 12.44 1.12 -4.01
CA VAL A 32 11.55 2.24 -3.64
C VAL A 32 10.81 2.69 -4.90
N THR A 33 9.50 2.84 -4.81
CA THR A 33 8.66 3.32 -5.93
C THR A 33 8.08 4.68 -5.58
N VAL A 34 8.13 5.61 -6.53
CA VAL A 34 7.58 6.97 -6.36
C VAL A 34 6.39 7.16 -7.29
N VAL A 35 5.27 7.60 -6.73
CA VAL A 35 4.01 7.84 -7.43
C VAL A 35 3.56 9.28 -7.19
N SER A 36 3.18 9.99 -8.24
CA SER A 36 2.75 11.39 -8.16
C SER A 36 1.39 11.52 -7.46
N PRO A 37 1.00 12.73 -7.02
CA PRO A 37 -0.34 12.99 -6.46
C PRO A 37 -1.49 12.56 -7.38
N GLU A 38 -1.28 12.58 -8.70
CA GLU A 38 -2.25 12.14 -9.72
C GLU A 38 -2.28 10.62 -9.91
N GLY A 39 -1.50 9.86 -9.12
CA GLY A 39 -1.42 8.40 -9.19
C GLY A 39 -0.54 7.89 -10.34
N LYS A 40 0.34 8.74 -10.91
CA LYS A 40 1.24 8.32 -11.99
C LYS A 40 2.56 7.80 -11.45
N LEU A 41 3.08 6.73 -12.03
CA LEU A 41 4.42 6.24 -11.68
C LEU A 41 5.46 7.29 -12.13
N VAL A 42 6.18 7.85 -11.17
CA VAL A 42 7.31 8.77 -11.42
C VAL A 42 8.57 7.98 -11.70
N GLY A 43 8.85 6.95 -10.90
CA GLY A 43 10.03 6.12 -11.09
C GLY A 43 10.29 5.11 -9.98
N HIS A 44 11.46 4.48 -10.08
CA HIS A 44 11.94 3.48 -9.14
C HIS A 44 13.39 3.74 -8.75
N ILE A 45 13.72 3.48 -7.48
CA ILE A 45 15.08 3.51 -6.96
C ILE A 45 15.44 2.07 -6.57
N ASN A 46 16.45 1.53 -7.24
CA ASN A 46 16.94 0.19 -6.95
C ASN A 46 17.67 0.20 -5.61
N VAL A 47 17.29 -0.72 -4.74
CA VAL A 47 17.98 -0.98 -3.47
C VAL A 47 18.70 -2.31 -3.63
N PRO A 48 19.98 -2.45 -3.19
CA PRO A 48 20.71 -3.72 -3.28
C PRO A 48 20.21 -4.71 -2.21
N ALA A 49 18.91 -4.99 -2.22
CA ALA A 49 18.21 -5.89 -1.32
C ALA A 49 17.04 -6.56 -2.05
N LYS A 50 16.75 -7.80 -1.69
CA LYS A 50 15.59 -8.56 -2.18
C LYS A 50 14.29 -8.10 -1.55
N VAL A 51 14.38 -7.60 -0.33
CA VAL A 51 13.21 -7.27 0.51
C VAL A 51 13.38 -5.89 1.10
N VAL A 52 12.55 -4.94 0.68
CA VAL A 52 12.48 -3.56 1.18
C VAL A 52 11.19 -3.39 1.99
N SER A 53 11.29 -3.16 3.31
CA SER A 53 10.11 -3.23 4.19
C SER A 53 9.50 -1.89 4.55
N ASN A 54 10.32 -0.86 4.78
CA ASN A 54 9.83 0.45 5.17
C ASN A 54 10.81 1.56 4.78
N ILE A 55 10.31 2.78 4.73
CA ILE A 55 11.08 3.98 4.43
C ILE A 55 10.69 5.13 5.37
N ALA A 56 11.62 6.05 5.61
CA ALA A 56 11.34 7.32 6.27
C ALA A 56 12.27 8.41 5.71
N PHE A 57 11.76 9.64 5.59
CA PHE A 57 12.61 10.79 5.35
C PHE A 57 13.38 11.17 6.62
N GLY A 58 14.63 11.59 6.44
CA GLY A 58 15.57 11.91 7.50
C GLY A 58 16.76 12.71 7.00
N GLY A 59 17.85 12.70 7.77
CA GLY A 59 18.94 13.65 7.57
C GLY A 59 18.59 15.05 8.11
N GLU A 60 19.58 15.93 8.19
CA GLU A 60 19.41 17.26 8.80
C GLU A 60 18.41 18.13 8.07
N ARG A 61 18.25 17.93 6.75
CA ARG A 61 17.36 18.70 5.89
C ARG A 61 16.13 17.92 5.43
N PHE A 62 15.92 16.69 5.95
CA PHE A 62 14.86 15.79 5.50
C PHE A 62 14.89 15.47 4.00
N ASP A 63 16.06 15.54 3.37
CA ASP A 63 16.30 15.25 1.94
C ASP A 63 16.97 13.89 1.68
N GLU A 64 17.03 13.06 2.72
CA GLU A 64 17.49 11.68 2.66
C GLU A 64 16.34 10.72 2.98
N VAL A 65 16.30 9.58 2.29
CA VAL A 65 15.41 8.46 2.61
C VAL A 65 16.22 7.34 3.25
N TYR A 66 15.80 6.92 4.44
CA TYR A 66 16.29 5.73 5.11
C TYR A 66 15.35 4.57 4.84
N CYS A 67 15.90 3.43 4.41
CA CYS A 67 15.16 2.28 3.94
C CYS A 67 15.59 1.03 4.70
N THR A 68 14.65 0.34 5.37
CA THR A 68 14.92 -0.93 6.05
C THR A 68 14.75 -2.12 5.13
N THR A 69 15.61 -3.12 5.27
CA THR A 69 15.60 -4.32 4.42
C THR A 69 15.69 -5.60 5.24
N ALA A 70 15.20 -6.71 4.69
CA ALA A 70 15.29 -8.03 5.35
C ALA A 70 16.31 -8.96 4.70
N GLU A 71 16.60 -8.78 3.41
CA GLU A 71 17.52 -9.64 2.66
C GLU A 71 18.41 -8.80 1.74
N PRO A 72 19.59 -8.33 2.18
CA PRO A 72 20.15 -8.54 3.53
C PRO A 72 19.43 -7.71 4.60
N PRO A 73 19.53 -8.09 5.90
CA PRO A 73 19.13 -7.23 7.00
C PRO A 73 20.05 -6.01 7.08
N ALA A 74 19.53 -4.83 6.73
CA ALA A 74 20.30 -3.60 6.71
C ALA A 74 19.38 -2.36 6.74
N VAL A 75 20.01 -1.19 6.88
CA VAL A 75 19.41 0.11 6.60
C VAL A 75 20.23 0.78 5.51
N PHE A 76 19.57 1.17 4.43
CA PHE A 76 20.18 1.93 3.33
C PHE A 76 19.79 3.40 3.43
N ARG A 77 20.73 4.29 3.08
CA ARG A 77 20.51 5.73 2.94
C ARG A 77 20.48 6.07 1.46
N ILE A 78 19.49 6.85 1.04
CA ILE A 78 19.25 7.27 -0.33
C ILE A 78 19.15 8.79 -0.34
N GLU A 79 19.89 9.46 -1.23
CA GLU A 79 19.70 10.90 -1.46
C GLU A 79 18.44 11.09 -2.30
N ALA A 80 17.42 11.74 -1.73
CA ALA A 80 16.10 11.75 -2.33
C ALA A 80 15.95 12.78 -3.48
N GLY A 81 16.76 13.84 -3.45
CA GLY A 81 16.64 14.98 -4.38
C GLY A 81 15.40 15.85 -4.13
N VAL A 82 14.59 15.50 -3.14
CA VAL A 82 13.39 16.21 -2.68
C VAL A 82 13.38 16.21 -1.15
N VAL A 83 12.67 17.16 -0.56
CA VAL A 83 12.52 17.25 0.90
C VAL A 83 11.24 16.51 1.31
N GLY A 84 11.32 15.68 2.34
CA GLY A 84 10.17 15.08 3.01
C GLY A 84 9.87 15.72 4.35
N PHE A 85 9.13 14.99 5.18
CA PHE A 85 8.65 15.50 6.47
C PHE A 85 9.31 14.82 7.65
N ALA A 86 9.50 15.59 8.72
CA ALA A 86 9.86 15.05 10.02
C ALA A 86 8.76 14.11 10.53
N GLY A 87 9.15 13.00 11.13
CA GLY A 87 8.21 12.14 11.83
C GLY A 87 7.53 12.90 12.98
N HIS A 88 6.21 12.75 13.10
CA HIS A 88 5.47 13.34 14.21
C HIS A 88 5.92 12.70 15.54
N ARG A 89 6.29 13.55 16.50
CA ARG A 89 6.48 13.08 17.88
C ARG A 89 5.11 12.77 18.46
N ALA A 90 4.80 11.48 18.58
CA ALA A 90 3.63 11.06 19.35
C ALA A 90 3.86 11.43 20.83
N PRO A 91 2.95 12.18 21.48
CA PRO A 91 2.99 12.32 22.92
C PRO A 91 2.90 10.93 23.55
N GLN A 92 3.63 10.70 24.64
CA GLN A 92 3.47 9.47 25.41
C GLN A 92 2.09 9.51 26.07
N VAL A 93 1.13 8.83 25.44
CA VAL A 93 -0.21 8.65 25.98
C VAL A 93 -0.28 7.30 26.66
N ALA A 94 -0.96 7.24 27.81
CA ALA A 94 -1.25 5.97 28.45
C ALA A 94 -2.06 5.08 27.50
N PHE A 95 -1.81 3.77 27.53
CA PHE A 95 -2.61 2.80 26.81
C PHE A 95 -4.09 2.99 27.16
N GLN A 96 -4.92 3.28 26.15
CA GLN A 96 -6.33 3.59 26.39
C GLN A 96 -7.20 2.33 26.32
N LYS A 97 -7.07 1.54 25.25
CA LYS A 97 -7.97 0.41 24.99
C LYS A 97 -7.38 -0.53 23.93
N GLU A 98 -7.59 -1.83 24.11
CA GLU A 98 -7.42 -2.84 23.06
C GLU A 98 -8.78 -3.11 22.41
N ILE A 99 -8.81 -3.24 21.09
CA ILE A 99 -10.01 -3.65 20.37
C ILE A 99 -9.75 -5.01 19.77
N ASP A 100 -10.41 -6.03 20.31
CA ASP A 100 -10.45 -7.35 19.68
C ASP A 100 -11.21 -7.27 18.36
N VAL A 101 -10.49 -7.46 17.25
CA VAL A 101 -11.10 -7.60 15.94
C VAL A 101 -11.84 -8.94 15.89
N LYS A 102 -13.15 -8.92 16.18
CA LYS A 102 -14.00 -10.08 16.01
C LYS A 102 -14.23 -10.33 14.53
N SER A 103 -13.78 -11.48 14.04
CA SER A 103 -14.10 -11.92 12.69
C SER A 103 -15.62 -12.05 12.55
N LEU A 104 -16.23 -11.30 11.62
CA LEU A 104 -17.68 -11.31 11.37
C LEU A 104 -18.19 -12.65 10.79
N SER A 105 -17.28 -13.59 10.48
CA SER A 105 -17.59 -14.97 10.09
C SER A 105 -16.41 -15.90 10.41
N LYS A 106 -16.58 -17.23 10.41
CA LYS A 106 -15.43 -18.16 10.40
C LYS A 106 -14.58 -17.82 9.17
N GLY A 107 -13.41 -17.24 9.38
CA GLY A 107 -12.54 -16.68 8.34
C GLY A 107 -12.32 -17.67 7.20
N GLY A 108 -13.08 -17.49 6.12
CA GLY A 108 -12.82 -18.15 4.84
C GLY A 108 -11.86 -17.29 4.03
N VAL A 109 -10.96 -17.93 3.28
CA VAL A 109 -10.13 -17.22 2.30
C VAL A 109 -11.05 -16.41 1.37
N LEU A 110 -10.90 -15.08 1.36
CA LEU A 110 -11.56 -14.20 0.40
C LEU A 110 -10.98 -14.49 -0.99
N ARG A 111 -11.51 -15.51 -1.66
CA ARG A 111 -11.19 -15.77 -3.06
C ARG A 111 -11.92 -14.71 -3.91
N PRO A 112 -11.30 -14.19 -4.99
CA PRO A 112 -12.04 -13.41 -5.97
C PRO A 112 -13.29 -14.20 -6.38
N ARG A 113 -14.48 -13.65 -6.13
CA ARG A 113 -15.77 -14.28 -6.49
C ARG A 113 -15.68 -14.70 -7.96
N LYS A 114 -15.83 -16.01 -8.22
CA LYS A 114 -15.96 -16.50 -9.59
C LYS A 114 -17.25 -15.91 -10.17
N LEU A 115 -17.13 -15.11 -11.23
CA LEU A 115 -18.29 -14.63 -11.98
C LEU A 115 -19.12 -15.83 -12.45
N SER A 116 -20.44 -15.75 -12.25
CA SER A 116 -21.43 -16.70 -12.76
C SER A 116 -21.36 -16.77 -14.28
N ARG A 117 -21.94 -17.85 -14.85
CA ARG A 117 -22.04 -17.99 -16.32
C ARG A 117 -22.79 -16.82 -16.96
N LEU A 118 -23.83 -16.31 -16.29
CA LEU A 118 -24.61 -15.15 -16.73
C LEU A 118 -23.79 -13.86 -16.72
N GLU A 119 -23.05 -13.58 -15.64
CA GLU A 119 -22.20 -12.38 -15.54
C GLU A 119 -21.07 -12.41 -16.59
N LYS A 120 -20.45 -13.58 -16.80
CA LYS A 120 -19.43 -13.77 -17.86
C LYS A 120 -20.01 -13.55 -19.26
N ARG A 121 -21.24 -14.03 -19.50
CA ARG A 121 -21.93 -13.85 -20.79
C ARG A 121 -22.29 -12.39 -21.03
N ARG A 122 -22.77 -11.70 -20.00
CA ARG A 122 -23.07 -10.25 -20.04
C ARG A 122 -21.81 -9.44 -20.32
N LEU A 123 -20.70 -9.72 -19.63
CA LEU A 123 -19.41 -9.07 -19.87
C LEU A 123 -18.86 -9.32 -21.28
N ARG A 124 -19.10 -10.50 -21.86
CA ARG A 124 -18.70 -10.80 -23.25
C ARG A 124 -19.51 -10.01 -24.28
N GLN A 125 -20.75 -9.65 -23.95
CA GLN A 125 -21.65 -8.89 -24.82
C GLN A 125 -21.52 -7.37 -24.70
N MET A 126 -20.81 -6.88 -23.67
CA MET A 126 -20.54 -5.45 -23.49
C MET A 126 -19.47 -4.96 -24.46
N LYS A 127 -19.68 -3.76 -25.01
CA LYS A 127 -18.65 -3.04 -25.77
C LYS A 127 -17.44 -2.74 -24.86
N PRO A 128 -16.21 -2.64 -25.42
CA PRO A 128 -14.99 -2.48 -24.61
C PRO A 128 -15.02 -1.29 -23.64
N ASP A 129 -15.61 -0.17 -24.06
CA ASP A 129 -15.82 1.08 -23.32
C ASP A 129 -16.84 0.96 -22.17
N GLN A 130 -17.66 -0.10 -22.17
CA GLN A 130 -18.70 -0.34 -21.16
C GLN A 130 -18.32 -1.40 -20.13
N LYS A 131 -17.15 -2.03 -20.26
CA LYS A 131 -16.69 -3.03 -19.28
C LYS A 131 -16.15 -2.31 -18.05
N PRO A 132 -16.61 -2.66 -16.84
CA PRO A 132 -16.02 -2.09 -15.63
C PRO A 132 -14.53 -2.49 -15.56
N GLY A 133 -13.66 -1.49 -15.42
CA GLY A 133 -12.25 -1.75 -15.10
C GLY A 133 -12.11 -2.50 -13.78
N LEU A 134 -10.94 -3.08 -13.53
CA LEU A 134 -10.65 -3.82 -12.29
C LEU A 134 -11.00 -2.99 -11.03
N SER A 135 -10.83 -1.67 -11.12
CA SER A 135 -11.19 -0.68 -10.10
C SER A 135 -12.68 -0.63 -9.77
N GLY A 136 -13.58 -0.67 -10.76
CA GLY A 136 -15.03 -0.56 -10.57
C GLY A 136 -15.64 -1.78 -9.85
N LEU A 137 -15.09 -2.96 -10.10
CA LEU A 137 -15.49 -4.21 -9.43
C LEU A 137 -14.98 -4.30 -7.98
N ILE A 138 -13.88 -3.64 -7.67
CA ILE A 138 -13.33 -3.55 -6.30
C ILE A 138 -14.13 -2.52 -5.49
N LEU A 139 -14.47 -1.36 -6.07
CA LEU A 139 -15.21 -0.28 -5.39
C LEU A 139 -16.59 -0.73 -4.88
N GLN A 140 -17.37 -1.48 -5.68
CA GLN A 140 -18.69 -1.98 -5.24
C GLN A 140 -18.63 -2.92 -4.02
N LYS A 141 -17.49 -3.58 -3.77
CA LYS A 141 -17.31 -4.43 -2.59
C LYS A 141 -16.95 -3.64 -1.34
N TRP A 142 -16.19 -2.56 -1.49
CA TRP A 142 -15.74 -1.74 -0.37
C TRP A 142 -16.87 -0.90 0.24
N THR A 143 -17.79 -0.39 -0.59
CA THR A 143 -18.91 0.44 -0.11
C THR A 143 -19.85 -0.30 0.86
N ALA A 144 -20.07 -1.61 0.66
CA ALA A 144 -20.91 -2.42 1.54
C ALA A 144 -20.25 -2.70 2.91
N SER A 145 -18.93 -2.88 2.95
CA SER A 145 -18.19 -3.10 4.19
C SER A 145 -17.99 -1.81 5.01
N TRP A 146 -17.90 -0.66 4.33
CA TRP A 146 -17.70 0.64 4.98
C TRP A 146 -18.91 1.10 5.81
N SER A 147 -20.14 0.80 5.37
CA SER A 147 -21.35 1.11 6.14
C SER A 147 -21.43 0.33 7.45
N GLU A 148 -20.97 -0.92 7.47
CA GLU A 148 -20.93 -1.73 8.70
C GLU A 148 -19.87 -1.21 9.68
N PHE A 149 -18.69 -0.82 9.17
CA PHE A 149 -17.57 -0.32 9.98
C PHE A 149 -17.88 0.99 10.73
N LYS A 150 -18.69 1.90 10.15
CA LYS A 150 -19.13 3.14 10.84
C LYS A 150 -19.94 2.85 12.11
N THR A 151 -20.64 1.72 12.15
CA THR A 151 -21.53 1.35 13.27
C THR A 151 -20.76 0.89 14.50
N THR A 152 -19.53 0.39 14.31
CA THR A 152 -18.64 -0.07 15.38
C THR A 152 -17.76 1.03 15.98
N TRP A 153 -17.53 2.13 15.26
CA TRP A 153 -16.65 3.21 15.71
C TRP A 153 -17.38 4.30 16.54
N SER A 154 -18.71 4.30 16.53
CA SER A 154 -19.57 5.28 17.23
C SER A 154 -20.18 4.78 18.54
N ARG A 155 -19.72 3.62 19.07
CA ARG A 155 -20.08 3.07 20.39
C ARG A 155 -18.85 2.92 21.27
#